data_AF-A0A535ZVE7-F1
#
_entry.id   AF-A0A535ZVE7-F1
#
_cell.length_a   1.000
_cell.length_b   1.000
_cell.length_c   1.000
_cell.angle_alpha   90.00
_cell.angle_beta   90.00
_cell.angle_gamma   90.00
#
_symmetry.space_group_name_H-M   'P 1'
#
loop_
_entity.id
_entity.type
_entity.pdbx_description
1 polymer ?
#
loop_
_entity_poly.entity_id
_entity_poly.type
_entity_poly.pdbx_seq_one_letter_code
_entity_poly.pdbx_strand_id
1 'polypeptide(L)'
;MHTNLVQYEDRKMSKSLGNLVLIPQALERAPAAAVRLYLASHRYGRDWEFRWSGLAQAARLAERVHALLAGERAGVGPTQPEVVGVGPLKSMAAGTRRLLDQFNRALADDLDTPRAIRVLRAAVREGDAPAVRWMMGILAGTASLT
;
A
#
# COMPACT_ATOMS: atom_id res chain seq x y z
N MET A 1 -7.74 -20.16 -3.11
CA MET A 1 -7.17 -18.99 -3.81
C MET A 1 -5.85 -19.40 -4.45
N HIS A 2 -5.62 -19.02 -5.71
CA HIS A 2 -4.34 -19.21 -6.41
C HIS A 2 -3.82 -17.85 -6.85
N THR A 3 -2.50 -17.65 -6.76
CA THR A 3 -1.85 -16.46 -7.31
C THR A 3 -1.31 -16.77 -8.70
N ASN A 4 -1.37 -15.77 -9.57
CA ASN A 4 -0.92 -15.85 -10.95
C ASN A 4 0.57 -15.49 -11.11
N LEU A 5 1.08 -15.57 -12.33
CA LEU A 5 2.51 -15.51 -12.62
C LEU A 5 3.03 -14.07 -12.62
N VAL A 6 4.28 -13.93 -12.17
CA VAL A 6 5.06 -12.69 -12.33
C VAL A 6 6.05 -12.89 -13.47
N GLN A 7 6.10 -11.92 -14.37
CA GLN A 7 7.03 -11.87 -15.49
C GLN A 7 8.11 -10.81 -15.24
N TYR A 8 9.24 -10.93 -15.93
CA TYR A 8 10.32 -9.96 -15.94
C TYR A 8 10.99 -10.01 -17.31
N GLU A 9 11.10 -8.84 -17.96
CA GLU A 9 11.70 -8.72 -19.30
C GLU A 9 11.05 -9.69 -20.30
N ASP A 10 9.72 -9.63 -20.39
CA ASP A 10 8.86 -10.47 -21.25
C ASP A 10 8.99 -12.00 -21.05
N ARG A 11 9.58 -12.42 -19.93
CA ARG A 11 9.74 -13.84 -19.57
C ARG A 11 9.15 -14.12 -18.20
N LYS A 12 8.57 -15.31 -18.02
CA LYS A 12 8.20 -15.81 -16.70
C LYS A 12 9.40 -15.74 -15.75
N MET A 13 9.20 -15.23 -14.53
CA MET A 13 10.23 -15.33 -13.48
C MET A 13 10.37 -16.79 -13.04
N SER A 14 11.57 -17.35 -13.17
CA SER A 14 11.87 -18.68 -12.62
C SER A 14 13.32 -18.82 -12.20
N LYS A 15 13.58 -19.74 -11.27
CA LYS A 15 14.95 -20.11 -10.87
C LYS A 15 15.75 -20.64 -12.07
N SER A 16 15.13 -21.46 -12.91
CA SER A 16 15.79 -22.09 -14.05
C SER A 16 16.21 -21.10 -15.15
N LEU A 17 15.46 -20.01 -15.32
CA LEU A 17 15.78 -18.95 -16.28
C LEU A 17 16.78 -17.92 -15.72
N GLY A 18 17.10 -17.98 -14.43
CA GLY A 18 18.04 -17.07 -13.78
C GLY A 18 17.58 -15.60 -13.73
N ASN A 19 16.29 -15.33 -13.99
CA ASN A 19 15.74 -13.98 -14.14
C ASN A 19 14.93 -13.51 -12.91
N LEU A 20 15.26 -14.04 -11.72
CA LEU A 20 14.57 -13.65 -10.48
C LEU A 20 15.01 -12.28 -10.01
N VAL A 21 14.05 -11.47 -9.59
CA VAL A 21 14.29 -10.32 -8.72
C VAL A 21 14.08 -10.78 -7.27
N LEU A 22 15.17 -10.83 -6.51
CA LEU A 22 15.13 -11.25 -5.11
C LEU A 22 14.69 -10.08 -4.21
N ILE A 23 14.06 -10.41 -3.08
CA ILE A 23 13.60 -9.40 -2.12
C ILE A 23 14.75 -8.52 -1.61
N PRO A 24 15.95 -9.02 -1.27
CA PRO A 24 17.08 -8.14 -0.90
C PRO A 24 17.43 -7.11 -1.98
N GLN A 25 17.43 -7.50 -3.26
CA GLN A 25 17.69 -6.59 -4.39
C GLN A 25 16.62 -5.51 -4.51
N ALA A 26 15.35 -5.84 -4.23
CA ALA A 26 14.28 -4.86 -4.19
C ALA A 26 14.42 -3.89 -2.99
N LEU A 27 14.82 -4.42 -1.83
CA LEU A 27 14.99 -3.66 -0.59
C LEU A 27 16.21 -2.71 -0.63
N GLU A 28 17.22 -3.01 -1.44
CA GLU A 28 18.33 -2.07 -1.74
C GLU A 28 17.85 -0.79 -2.45
N ARG A 29 16.70 -0.85 -3.14
CA ARG A 29 16.19 0.27 -3.97
C ARG A 29 14.96 0.95 -3.42
N ALA A 30 14.24 0.30 -2.50
CA ALA A 30 12.99 0.81 -1.97
C ALA A 30 12.71 0.27 -0.57
N PRO A 31 12.05 1.05 0.31
CA PRO A 31 11.70 0.58 1.64
C PRO A 31 10.70 -0.58 1.58
N ALA A 32 10.63 -1.40 2.63
CA ALA A 32 9.74 -2.55 2.68
C ALA A 32 8.26 -2.18 2.45
N ALA A 33 7.82 -1.01 2.93
CA ALA A 33 6.49 -0.48 2.67
C ALA A 33 6.21 -0.31 1.17
N ALA A 34 7.19 0.20 0.42
CA ALA A 34 7.08 0.38 -1.02
C ALA A 34 7.01 -0.96 -1.76
N VAL A 35 7.79 -1.96 -1.35
CA VAL A 35 7.71 -3.32 -1.92
C VAL A 35 6.31 -3.90 -1.71
N ARG A 36 5.72 -3.76 -0.51
CA ARG A 36 4.34 -4.22 -0.24
C ARG A 36 3.32 -3.48 -1.08
N LEU A 37 3.40 -2.14 -1.15
CA LEU A 37 2.50 -1.33 -1.98
C LEU A 37 2.63 -1.66 -3.47
N TYR A 38 3.84 -1.99 -3.92
CA TYR A 38 4.09 -2.39 -5.30
C TYR A 38 3.44 -3.74 -5.62
N LEU A 39 3.62 -4.75 -4.77
CA LEU A 39 2.92 -6.03 -4.93
C LEU A 39 1.40 -5.85 -4.89
N ALA A 40 0.89 -5.07 -3.94
CA ALA A 40 -0.54 -4.76 -3.81
C ALA A 40 -1.09 -3.92 -4.98
N SER A 41 -0.24 -3.26 -5.77
CA SER A 41 -0.67 -2.54 -6.98
C SER A 41 -1.07 -3.48 -8.13
N HIS A 42 -0.89 -4.79 -7.96
CA HIS A 42 -1.26 -5.83 -8.92
C HIS A 42 -2.28 -6.76 -8.28
N ARG A 43 -3.26 -7.19 -9.06
CA ARG A 43 -4.32 -8.09 -8.59
C ARG A 43 -3.79 -9.51 -8.49
N TYR A 44 -4.02 -10.19 -7.37
CA TYR A 44 -3.42 -11.50 -7.08
C TYR A 44 -3.70 -12.57 -8.16
N GLY A 45 -4.91 -12.55 -8.74
CA GLY A 45 -5.37 -13.48 -9.76
C GLY A 45 -5.13 -13.02 -11.19
N ARG A 46 -4.19 -12.11 -11.44
CA ARG A 46 -3.80 -11.69 -12.80
C ARG A 46 -2.30 -11.79 -12.97
N ASP A 47 -1.87 -12.27 -14.13
CA ASP A 47 -0.46 -12.20 -14.52
C ASP A 47 -0.05 -10.72 -14.62
N TRP A 48 1.17 -10.42 -14.19
CA TRP A 48 1.72 -9.08 -14.30
C TRP A 48 3.23 -9.14 -14.47
N GLU A 49 3.78 -8.04 -14.98
CA GLU A 49 5.20 -7.91 -15.23
C GLU A 49 5.84 -7.00 -14.19
N PHE A 50 6.90 -7.51 -13.58
CA PHE A 50 7.75 -6.72 -12.72
C PHE A 50 8.51 -5.67 -13.53
N ARG A 51 8.37 -4.41 -13.13
CA ARG A 51 9.14 -3.28 -13.65
C ARG A 51 9.75 -2.49 -12.50
N TRP A 52 11.06 -2.25 -12.57
CA TRP A 52 11.76 -1.39 -11.60
C TRP A 52 11.15 0.01 -11.49
N SER A 53 10.65 0.55 -12.61
CA SER A 53 9.93 1.82 -12.64
C SER A 53 8.65 1.80 -11.81
N GLY A 54 7.95 0.66 -11.76
CA GLY A 54 6.77 0.46 -10.92
C GLY A 54 7.12 0.42 -9.43
N LEU A 55 8.22 -0.24 -9.07
CA LEU A 55 8.72 -0.22 -7.69
C LEU A 55 9.10 1.22 -7.26
N ALA A 56 9.76 1.97 -8.13
CA ALA A 56 10.08 3.38 -7.87
C ALA A 56 8.82 4.25 -7.70
N GLN A 57 7.74 3.97 -8.43
CA GLN A 57 6.45 4.67 -8.23
C GLN A 57 5.80 4.35 -6.87
N ALA A 58 5.93 3.11 -6.41
CA ALA A 58 5.47 2.71 -5.08
C ALA A 58 6.33 3.35 -3.97
N ALA A 59 7.64 3.47 -4.17
CA ALA A 59 8.54 4.19 -3.26
C ALA A 59 8.12 5.65 -3.08
N ARG A 60 7.86 6.38 -4.17
CA ARG A 60 7.33 7.74 -4.11
C ARG A 60 5.96 7.85 -3.43
N LEU A 61 5.13 6.80 -3.49
CA LEU A 61 3.87 6.78 -2.75
C LEU A 61 4.13 6.60 -1.24
N ALA A 62 5.00 5.65 -0.88
CA ALA A 62 5.38 5.41 0.51
C ALA A 62 5.98 6.67 1.14
N GLU A 63 6.89 7.37 0.44
CA GLU A 63 7.47 8.64 0.91
C GLU A 63 6.40 9.71 1.20
N ARG A 64 5.43 9.87 0.30
CA ARG A 64 4.32 10.84 0.50
C ARG A 64 3.42 10.46 1.67
N VAL A 65 3.17 9.16 1.86
CA VAL A 65 2.46 8.65 3.03
C VAL A 65 3.23 8.98 4.31
N HIS A 66 4.54 8.69 4.36
CA HIS A 66 5.37 9.01 5.51
C HIS A 66 5.39 10.50 5.81
N ALA A 67 5.57 11.35 4.80
CA ALA A 67 5.57 12.80 4.97
C ALA A 67 4.25 13.34 5.54
N LEU A 68 3.11 12.85 5.03
CA LEU A 68 1.78 13.24 5.53
C LEU A 68 1.59 12.85 7.00
N LEU A 69 1.93 11.59 7.35
CA LEU A 69 1.77 11.09 8.72
C LEU A 69 2.77 11.71 9.70
N ALA A 70 3.96 12.09 9.24
CA ALA A 70 4.94 12.82 10.04
C ALA A 70 4.48 14.26 10.34
N GLY A 71 3.87 14.95 9.36
CA GLY A 71 3.32 16.29 9.54
C GLY A 71 2.20 16.36 10.59
N GLU A 72 1.35 15.33 10.67
CA GLU A 72 0.32 15.22 11.72
C GLU A 72 0.95 15.07 13.12
N ARG A 73 2.00 14.24 13.26
CA ARG A 73 2.73 14.08 14.53
C ARG A 73 3.46 15.35 14.98
N ALA A 74 3.89 16.19 14.04
CA ALA A 74 4.53 17.47 14.36
C ALA A 74 3.50 18.53 14.82
N GLY A 75 2.24 18.44 14.37
CA GLY A 75 1.16 19.34 14.74
C GLY A 75 0.36 18.91 15.97
N VAL A 76 0.47 17.65 16.40
CA VAL A 76 -0.26 17.06 17.53
C VAL A 76 0.76 16.49 18.52
N GLY A 77 0.76 16.99 19.77
CA GLY A 77 1.57 16.43 20.88
C GLY A 77 1.33 14.92 21.06
N PRO A 78 2.16 14.20 21.86
CA PRO A 78 2.32 12.75 21.78
C PRO A 78 0.99 12.01 21.97
N THR A 79 0.35 11.63 20.86
CA THR A 79 -0.79 10.73 20.86
C THR A 79 -0.25 9.30 20.93
N GLN A 80 -0.57 8.63 22.03
CA GLN A 80 -0.27 7.23 22.25
C GLN A 80 -0.76 6.38 21.07
N PRO A 81 -0.11 5.25 20.76
CA PRO A 81 -0.57 4.35 19.71
C PRO A 81 -1.87 3.69 20.19
N GLU A 82 -3.02 4.28 19.83
CA GLU A 82 -4.26 3.53 19.88
C GLU A 82 -4.08 2.32 18.97
N VAL A 83 -4.32 1.16 19.58
CA VAL A 83 -4.35 -0.14 18.91
C VAL A 83 -5.13 0.03 17.61
N VAL A 84 -4.47 -0.23 16.48
CA VAL A 84 -5.07 -0.25 15.14
C VAL A 84 -5.96 -1.50 15.07
N GLY A 85 -7.03 -1.49 15.84
CA GLY A 85 -8.14 -2.40 15.72
C GLY A 85 -9.06 -1.89 14.61
N VAL A 86 -9.83 -2.82 14.04
CA VAL A 86 -11.00 -2.52 13.20
C VAL A 86 -12.07 -1.88 14.11
N GLY A 87 -11.80 -0.71 14.67
CA GLY A 87 -12.65 0.03 15.60
C GLY A 87 -13.69 0.88 14.87
N PRO A 88 -14.77 1.31 15.53
CA PRO A 88 -15.97 1.79 14.86
C PRO A 88 -15.72 3.12 14.14
N LEU A 89 -15.95 3.14 12.82
CA LEU A 89 -15.91 4.29 11.91
C LEU A 89 -16.82 5.48 12.28
N LYS A 90 -17.54 5.41 13.41
CA LYS A 90 -18.69 6.26 13.73
C LYS A 90 -18.34 7.70 14.11
N SER A 91 -17.11 7.99 14.56
CA SER A 91 -16.68 9.34 14.95
C SER A 91 -15.89 10.10 13.87
N MET A 92 -15.72 9.54 12.68
CA MET A 92 -14.85 10.13 11.65
C MET A 92 -15.59 11.14 10.75
N ALA A 93 -14.84 12.12 10.24
CA ALA A 93 -15.33 13.08 9.25
C ALA A 93 -15.97 12.36 8.05
N ALA A 94 -16.99 12.97 7.44
CA ALA A 94 -17.73 12.35 6.34
C ALA A 94 -16.82 12.00 5.14
N GLY A 95 -15.82 12.85 4.85
CA GLY A 95 -14.80 12.59 3.82
C GLY A 95 -13.99 11.33 4.10
N THR A 96 -13.52 11.16 5.33
CA THR A 96 -12.78 9.98 5.76
C THR A 96 -13.61 8.71 5.65
N ARG A 97 -14.85 8.71 6.18
CA ARG A 97 -15.76 7.57 6.05
C ARG A 97 -15.98 7.15 4.60
N ARG A 98 -16.18 8.13 3.71
CA ARG A 98 -16.32 7.89 2.26
C ARG A 98 -15.09 7.17 1.68
N LEU A 99 -13.88 7.60 2.03
CA LEU A 99 -12.64 6.97 1.57
C LEU A 99 -12.50 5.53 2.10
N LEU A 100 -12.81 5.31 3.38
CA LEU A 100 -12.76 3.98 4.00
C LEU A 100 -13.79 3.03 3.39
N ASP A 101 -15.00 3.50 3.11
CA ASP A 101 -16.03 2.71 2.41
C ASP A 101 -15.61 2.34 0.98
N GLN A 102 -15.01 3.28 0.24
CA GLN A 102 -14.50 3.00 -1.12
C GLN A 102 -13.38 1.95 -1.10
N PHE A 103 -12.48 2.03 -0.13
CA PHE A 103 -11.42 1.06 0.06
C PHE A 103 -11.97 -0.32 0.43
N ASN A 104 -12.90 -0.40 1.39
CA ASN A 104 -13.53 -1.67 1.77
C ASN A 104 -14.29 -2.31 0.62
N ARG A 105 -15.04 -1.53 -0.17
CA ARG A 105 -15.71 -2.04 -1.37
C ARG A 105 -14.73 -2.60 -2.39
N ALA A 106 -13.55 -1.98 -2.55
CA ALA A 106 -12.51 -2.49 -3.43
C ALA A 106 -11.97 -3.84 -2.95
N LEU A 107 -11.73 -4.00 -1.64
CA LEU A 107 -11.26 -5.27 -1.09
C LEU A 107 -12.33 -6.36 -1.10
N ALA A 108 -13.60 -6.00 -0.89
CA ALA A 108 -14.72 -6.93 -0.98
C ALA A 108 -14.97 -7.43 -2.42
N ASP A 109 -14.54 -6.66 -3.43
CA ASP A 109 -14.62 -7.01 -4.85
C ASP A 109 -13.43 -7.89 -5.29
N ASP A 110 -13.38 -9.11 -4.74
CA ASP A 110 -12.36 -10.13 -5.00
C ASP A 110 -10.92 -9.55 -4.90
N LEU A 111 -10.67 -8.89 -3.76
CA LEU A 111 -9.40 -8.28 -3.41
C LEU A 111 -8.82 -7.41 -4.54
N ASP A 112 -9.62 -6.46 -5.06
CA ASP A 112 -9.15 -5.44 -6.01
C ASP A 112 -8.22 -4.43 -5.32
N THR A 113 -7.03 -4.91 -4.96
CA THR A 113 -5.96 -4.12 -4.35
C THR A 113 -5.46 -3.00 -5.27
N PRO A 114 -5.41 -3.10 -6.62
CA PRO A 114 -5.16 -1.95 -7.47
C PRO A 114 -6.17 -0.81 -7.25
N ARG A 115 -7.47 -1.13 -7.12
CA ARG A 115 -8.49 -0.12 -6.76
C ARG A 115 -8.31 0.40 -5.35
N ALA A 116 -7.99 -0.45 -4.38
CA ALA A 116 -7.68 -0.02 -3.01
C ALA A 116 -6.49 0.96 -2.96
N ILE A 117 -5.42 0.71 -3.73
CA ILE A 117 -4.26 1.60 -3.88
C ILE A 117 -4.65 2.95 -4.52
N ARG A 118 -5.59 2.96 -5.48
CA ARG A 118 -6.12 4.22 -6.03
C ARG A 118 -6.82 5.05 -4.96
N VAL A 119 -7.57 4.41 -4.05
CA VAL A 119 -8.22 5.10 -2.93
C VAL A 119 -7.18 5.64 -1.94
N LEU A 120 -6.13 4.87 -1.63
CA LEU A 120 -5.00 5.37 -0.83
C LEU A 120 -4.35 6.61 -1.46
N ARG A 121 -4.12 6.61 -2.79
CA ARG A 121 -3.59 7.79 -3.50
C ARG A 121 -4.54 8.98 -3.43
N ALA A 122 -5.86 8.77 -3.45
CA ALA A 122 -6.83 9.83 -3.26
C ALA A 122 -6.72 10.41 -1.84
N ALA A 123 -6.69 9.56 -0.81
CA ALA A 123 -6.54 9.99 0.58
C ALA A 123 -5.26 10.82 0.81
N VAL A 124 -4.13 10.40 0.22
CA VAL A 124 -2.87 11.17 0.26
C VAL A 124 -3.00 12.53 -0.41
N ARG A 125 -3.69 12.63 -1.56
CA ARG A 125 -3.94 13.92 -2.25
C ARG A 125 -4.89 14.82 -1.47
N GLU A 126 -5.86 14.24 -0.78
CA GLU A 126 -6.83 14.95 0.07
C GLU A 126 -6.24 15.34 1.43
N GLY A 127 -5.03 14.88 1.77
CA GLY A 127 -4.40 15.13 3.06
C GLY A 127 -5.09 14.41 4.22
N ASP A 128 -5.88 13.37 3.96
CA ASP A 128 -6.63 12.63 4.98
C ASP A 128 -5.73 11.61 5.69
N ALA A 129 -4.96 12.11 6.65
CA ALA A 129 -4.00 11.32 7.40
C ALA A 129 -4.63 10.15 8.20
N PRO A 130 -5.80 10.29 8.85
CA PRO A 130 -6.51 9.16 9.46
C PRO A 130 -6.86 8.06 8.47
N ALA A 131 -7.38 8.40 7.29
CA ALA A 131 -7.68 7.44 6.23
C ALA A 131 -6.40 6.72 5.76
N VAL A 132 -5.34 7.48 5.52
CA VAL A 132 -4.04 6.95 5.07
C VAL A 132 -3.46 5.98 6.10
N ARG A 133 -3.44 6.35 7.39
CA ARG A 133 -2.96 5.49 8.49
C ARG A 133 -3.71 4.16 8.52
N TRP A 134 -5.04 4.21 8.45
CA TRP A 134 -5.88 3.02 8.49
C TRP A 134 -5.64 2.10 7.29
N MET A 135 -5.63 2.65 6.06
CA MET A 135 -5.40 1.87 4.84
C MET A 135 -3.99 1.25 4.81
N MET A 136 -2.98 1.99 5.26
CA MET A 136 -1.60 1.50 5.32
C MET A 136 -1.41 0.39 6.36
N GLY A 137 -2.13 0.46 7.49
CA GLY A 137 -2.16 -0.63 8.46
C GLY A 137 -2.60 -1.97 7.85
N ILE A 138 -3.51 -1.92 6.87
CA ILE A 138 -4.00 -3.09 6.14
C ILE A 138 -3.05 -3.49 5.00
N LEU A 139 -2.61 -2.53 4.18
CA LEU A 139 -1.84 -2.81 2.97
C LEU A 139 -0.37 -3.15 3.23
N ALA A 140 0.24 -2.53 4.24
CA ALA A 140 1.69 -2.60 4.48
C ALA A 140 2.05 -2.96 5.93
N GLY A 141 1.06 -3.14 6.80
CA GLY A 141 1.24 -3.39 8.23
C GLY A 141 1.58 -2.12 9.01
N THR A 142 1.34 -2.16 10.32
CA THR A 142 1.57 -1.02 11.22
C THR A 142 3.05 -0.70 11.43
N ALA A 143 3.95 -1.69 11.32
CA ALA A 143 5.40 -1.47 11.36
C ALA A 143 5.93 -0.63 10.18
N SER A 144 5.13 -0.46 9.12
CA SER A 144 5.47 0.42 8.00
C SER A 144 5.06 1.88 8.25
N LEU A 145 4.45 2.21 9.40
CA LEU A 145 3.96 3.54 9.75
C LEU A 145 4.86 4.30 10.75
N THR A 146 5.83 3.59 11.33
CA THR A 146 6.87 4.13 12.21
C THR A 146 8.09 4.50 11.38
#